data_AF-A0A0W7YCN8-F1
#
_entry.id   AF-A0A0W7YCN8-F1
#
_cell.length_a   1.000
_cell.length_b   1.000
_cell.length_c   1.000
_cell.angle_alpha   90.00
_cell.angle_beta   90.00
_cell.angle_gamma   90.00
#
_symmetry.space_group_name_H-M   'P 1'
#
loop_
_entity.id
_entity.type
_entity.pdbx_description
1 polymer ?
#
loop_
_entity_poly.entity_id
_entity_poly.type
_entity_poly.pdbx_seq_one_letter_code
_entity_poly.pdbx_strand_id
1 'polypeptide(L)'
;MLTDSQFWTYLQAQRELEEIEQVFQAERQEAYEGIAPAMTGFDYGSGRIYKLACHVEDYAIYLVELYEKRNRRMKQVKQRVDVLEEAVSLLYDDERAQYEAWKANPVALYPDVLKTLRECLNYVLERGQIKESPHEVSVTEWDAQIEAMDDEELFSDYWDRDGSFDQDIMKRREKEKQYGRVELSESSLQNYTDKFTIKDRFRKAAACY
;
A
#
# COMPACT_ATOMS: atom_id res chain seq x y z
N MET A 1 -19.21 16.83 7.13
CA MET A 1 -20.00 15.59 6.98
C MET A 1 -19.09 14.46 6.57
N LEU A 2 -19.05 13.40 7.38
CA LEU A 2 -18.29 12.18 7.13
C LEU A 2 -18.73 11.50 5.83
N THR A 3 -17.78 11.04 5.02
CA THR A 3 -18.08 10.19 3.85
C THR A 3 -18.39 8.75 4.27
N ASP A 4 -19.03 7.98 3.39
CA ASP A 4 -19.34 6.57 3.68
C ASP A 4 -18.06 5.76 3.92
N SER A 5 -17.02 5.99 3.11
CA SER A 5 -15.71 5.34 3.27
C SER A 5 -15.10 5.63 4.65
N GLN A 6 -15.08 6.89 5.08
CA GLN A 6 -14.58 7.26 6.41
C GLN A 6 -15.40 6.58 7.52
N PHE A 7 -16.72 6.52 7.38
CA PHE A 7 -17.58 5.92 8.41
C PHE A 7 -17.25 4.43 8.61
N TRP A 8 -17.02 3.71 7.52
CA TRP A 8 -16.57 2.32 7.57
C TRP A 8 -15.18 2.18 8.20
N THR A 9 -14.26 3.12 7.96
CA THR A 9 -12.93 3.07 8.62
C THR A 9 -13.01 3.19 10.14
N TYR A 10 -13.94 3.98 10.68
CA TYR A 10 -14.16 4.04 12.14
C TYR A 10 -14.69 2.71 12.66
N LEU A 11 -15.71 2.14 12.00
CA LEU A 11 -16.30 0.87 12.41
C LEU A 11 -15.29 -0.30 12.38
N GLN A 12 -14.36 -0.26 11.43
CA GLN A 12 -13.31 -1.28 11.30
C GLN A 12 -12.07 -0.99 12.14
N ALA A 13 -11.95 0.17 12.79
CA ALA A 13 -10.74 0.59 13.50
C ALA A 13 -10.30 -0.40 14.59
N GLN A 14 -11.25 -1.03 15.30
CA GLN A 14 -10.91 -2.06 16.31
C GLN A 14 -10.25 -3.29 15.67
N ARG A 15 -10.75 -3.72 14.52
CA ARG A 15 -10.18 -4.84 13.76
C ARG A 15 -8.83 -4.45 13.14
N GLU A 16 -8.71 -3.22 12.64
CA GLU A 16 -7.46 -2.70 12.10
C GLU A 16 -6.34 -2.69 13.16
N LEU A 17 -6.64 -2.42 14.43
CA LEU A 17 -5.64 -2.53 15.51
C LEU A 17 -5.06 -3.93 15.65
N GLU A 18 -5.91 -4.96 15.59
CA GLU A 18 -5.48 -6.36 15.65
C GLU A 18 -4.66 -6.74 14.41
N GLU A 19 -5.09 -6.31 13.23
CA GLU A 19 -4.39 -6.54 11.97
C GLU A 19 -3.00 -5.89 11.96
N ILE A 20 -2.86 -4.66 12.47
CA ILE A 20 -1.56 -3.98 12.59
C ILE A 20 -0.59 -4.79 13.46
N GLU A 21 -1.07 -5.38 14.56
CA GLU A 21 -0.21 -6.21 15.40
C GLU A 21 0.19 -7.51 14.71
N GLN A 22 -0.72 -8.16 14.00
CA GLN A 22 -0.42 -9.37 13.26
C GLN A 22 0.61 -9.12 12.15
N VAL A 23 0.40 -8.09 11.33
CA VAL A 23 1.34 -7.70 10.27
C VAL A 23 2.70 -7.35 10.85
N PHE A 24 2.74 -6.57 11.93
CA PHE A 24 4.00 -6.23 12.59
C PHE A 24 4.75 -7.47 13.10
N GLN A 25 4.06 -8.46 13.66
CA GLN A 25 4.70 -9.70 14.12
C GLN A 25 5.24 -10.52 12.94
N ALA A 26 4.49 -10.61 11.85
CA ALA A 26 4.89 -11.34 10.65
C ALA A 26 6.13 -10.71 9.99
N GLU A 27 6.09 -9.41 9.69
CA GLU A 27 7.21 -8.67 9.08
C GLU A 27 8.46 -8.69 9.98
N ARG A 28 8.26 -8.60 11.31
CA ARG A 28 9.35 -8.72 12.27
C ARG A 28 9.99 -10.11 12.26
N GLN A 29 9.18 -11.16 12.15
CA GLN A 29 9.68 -12.53 12.10
C GLN A 29 10.48 -12.76 10.82
N GLU A 30 9.97 -12.31 9.67
CA GLU A 30 10.67 -12.38 8.39
C GLU A 30 12.02 -11.64 8.44
N ALA A 31 12.06 -10.44 9.02
CA ALA A 31 13.30 -9.70 9.23
C ALA A 31 14.31 -10.48 10.09
N TYR A 32 13.86 -11.17 11.14
CA TYR A 32 14.73 -12.02 11.96
C TYR A 32 15.24 -13.25 11.21
N GLU A 33 14.42 -13.86 10.36
CA GLU A 33 14.81 -14.99 9.52
C GLU A 33 15.89 -14.59 8.49
N GLY A 34 15.87 -13.33 8.03
CA GLY A 34 16.93 -12.74 7.21
C GLY A 34 18.27 -12.54 7.93
N ILE A 35 18.28 -12.48 9.26
CA ILE A 35 19.51 -12.37 10.07
C ILE A 35 20.11 -13.77 10.25
N ALA A 36 20.70 -14.29 9.17
CA ALA A 36 21.43 -15.55 9.19
C ALA A 36 22.84 -15.37 9.79
N PRO A 37 23.36 -16.37 10.54
CA PRO A 37 24.78 -16.42 10.91
C PRO A 37 25.65 -16.34 9.65
N ALA A 38 26.82 -15.71 9.74
CA ALA A 38 27.74 -15.68 8.61
C ALA A 38 28.07 -17.12 8.16
N MET A 39 27.67 -17.47 6.94
CA MET A 39 27.87 -18.80 6.37
C MET A 39 29.03 -18.78 5.37
N THR A 40 29.75 -19.88 5.26
CA THR A 40 30.76 -20.08 4.21
C THR A 40 30.12 -20.81 3.03
N GLY A 41 30.01 -20.13 1.89
CA GLY A 41 29.59 -20.73 0.62
C GLY A 41 30.78 -21.35 -0.11
N PHE A 42 30.58 -22.53 -0.69
CA PHE A 42 31.57 -23.20 -1.54
C PHE A 42 31.05 -23.27 -2.98
N ASP A 43 31.79 -22.68 -3.92
CA ASP A 43 31.49 -22.80 -5.35
C ASP A 43 32.26 -23.98 -5.95
N TYR A 44 31.53 -25.05 -6.28
CA TYR A 44 32.10 -26.26 -6.87
C TYR A 44 32.65 -26.06 -8.29
N GLY A 45 32.20 -25.03 -9.01
CA GLY A 45 32.68 -24.73 -10.36
C GLY A 45 34.03 -23.99 -10.35
N SER A 46 34.21 -23.06 -9.43
CA SER A 46 35.45 -22.26 -9.32
C SER A 46 36.41 -22.71 -8.23
N GLY A 47 35.99 -23.62 -7.35
CA GLY A 47 36.78 -24.11 -6.20
C GLY A 47 37.03 -23.04 -5.13
N ARG A 48 36.24 -21.96 -5.13
CA ARG A 48 36.43 -20.80 -4.23
C ARG A 48 35.47 -20.85 -3.05
N ILE A 49 35.99 -20.42 -1.90
CA ILE A 49 35.22 -20.24 -0.65
C ILE A 49 34.91 -18.76 -0.52
N TYR A 50 33.64 -18.42 -0.36
CA TYR A 50 33.18 -17.06 -0.10
C TYR A 50 32.48 -16.99 1.26
N LYS A 51 32.60 -15.85 1.92
CA LYS A 51 31.85 -15.56 3.15
C LYS A 51 30.54 -14.90 2.75
N LEU A 52 29.43 -15.58 2.97
CA LEU A 52 28.09 -15.01 2.92
C LEU A 52 27.87 -14.32 4.27
N ALA A 53 28.07 -13.01 4.30
CA ALA A 53 27.76 -12.20 5.46
C ALA A 53 26.35 -11.62 5.30
N CYS A 54 25.54 -11.71 6.35
CA CYS A 54 24.32 -10.92 6.47
C CYS A 54 24.72 -9.47 6.83
N HIS A 55 24.06 -8.49 6.23
CA HIS A 55 24.18 -7.07 6.58
C HIS A 55 23.31 -6.78 7.81
N VAL A 56 23.85 -7.06 9.00
CA VAL A 56 23.10 -6.98 10.26
C VAL A 56 22.68 -5.54 10.56
N GLU A 57 23.46 -4.55 10.11
CA GLU A 57 23.18 -3.13 10.27
C GLU A 57 21.89 -2.71 9.57
N ASP A 58 21.68 -3.17 8.34
CA ASP A 58 20.50 -2.81 7.54
C ASP A 58 19.23 -3.38 8.16
N TYR A 59 19.27 -4.62 8.62
CA TYR A 59 18.15 -5.23 9.36
C TYR A 59 17.88 -4.54 10.70
N ALA A 60 18.92 -4.07 11.39
CA ALA A 60 18.74 -3.33 12.64
C ALA A 60 18.05 -1.97 12.40
N ILE A 61 18.42 -1.26 11.33
CA ILE A 61 17.75 -0.02 10.91
C ILE A 61 16.28 -0.32 10.55
N TYR A 62 16.06 -1.33 9.71
CA TYR A 62 14.72 -1.74 9.28
C TYR A 62 13.79 -2.09 10.46
N LEU A 63 14.27 -2.86 11.45
CA LEU A 63 13.48 -3.23 12.63
C LEU A 63 13.06 -2.00 13.47
N VAL A 64 13.89 -0.96 13.52
CA VAL A 64 13.55 0.29 14.21
C VAL A 64 12.50 1.06 13.41
N GLU A 65 12.67 1.18 12.10
CA GLU A 65 11.69 1.84 11.22
C GLU A 65 10.32 1.15 11.26
N LEU A 66 10.32 -0.19 11.22
CA LEU A 66 9.13 -1.02 11.38
C LEU A 66 8.39 -0.70 12.68
N TYR A 67 9.12 -0.58 13.79
CA TYR A 67 8.56 -0.25 15.09
C TYR A 67 7.97 1.16 15.13
N GLU A 68 8.66 2.14 14.56
CA GLU A 68 8.16 3.51 14.47
C GLU A 68 6.90 3.60 13.61
N LYS A 69 6.89 2.96 12.44
CA LYS A 69 5.75 2.90 11.51
C LYS A 69 4.54 2.29 12.22
N ARG A 70 4.72 1.16 12.91
CA ARG A 70 3.67 0.52 13.72
C ARG A 70 3.13 1.46 14.80
N ASN A 71 4.00 2.16 15.52
CA ASN A 71 3.57 3.09 16.58
C ASN A 71 2.79 4.30 16.03
N ARG A 72 3.23 4.88 14.91
CA ARG A 72 2.52 5.99 14.25
C ARG A 72 1.12 5.58 13.82
N ARG A 73 1.01 4.45 13.11
CA ARG A 73 -0.28 3.91 12.66
C ARG A 73 -1.19 3.52 13.83
N MET A 74 -0.64 2.84 14.83
CA MET A 74 -1.38 2.46 16.04
C MET A 74 -1.94 3.68 16.78
N LYS A 75 -1.19 4.77 16.88
CA LYS A 75 -1.67 6.00 17.52
C LYS A 75 -2.87 6.60 16.77
N GLN A 76 -2.83 6.63 15.44
CA GLN A 76 -3.93 7.15 14.61
C GLN A 76 -5.18 6.28 14.76
N VAL A 77 -5.03 4.96 14.67
CA VAL A 77 -6.18 4.04 14.78
C VAL A 77 -6.74 4.03 16.20
N LYS A 78 -5.91 4.13 17.24
CA LYS A 78 -6.40 4.29 18.63
C LYS A 78 -7.26 5.53 18.80
N GLN A 79 -6.84 6.67 18.24
CA GLN A 79 -7.66 7.88 18.25
C GLN A 79 -9.03 7.67 17.58
N ARG A 80 -9.07 6.91 16.47
CA ARG A 80 -10.34 6.56 15.82
C ARG A 80 -11.22 5.67 16.69
N VAL A 81 -10.63 4.70 17.39
CA VAL A 81 -11.37 3.86 18.34
C VAL A 81 -11.93 4.70 19.48
N ASP A 82 -11.14 5.58 20.08
CA ASP A 82 -11.58 6.46 21.17
C ASP A 82 -12.77 7.34 20.72
N VAL A 83 -12.70 7.91 19.51
CA VAL A 83 -13.79 8.69 18.90
C VAL A 83 -15.04 7.85 18.66
N LEU A 84 -14.87 6.61 18.20
CA LEU A 84 -16.00 5.69 18.00
C LEU A 84 -16.64 5.32 19.34
N GLU A 85 -15.85 5.03 20.37
CA GLU A 85 -16.36 4.70 21.70
C GLU A 85 -17.12 5.88 22.33
N GLU A 86 -16.62 7.10 22.16
CA GLU A 86 -17.34 8.31 22.56
C GLU A 86 -18.65 8.44 21.78
N ALA A 87 -18.65 8.23 20.47
CA ALA A 87 -19.86 8.29 19.66
C ALA A 87 -20.90 7.22 20.03
N VAL A 88 -20.47 5.99 20.32
CA VAL A 88 -21.35 4.91 20.80
C VAL A 88 -21.92 5.23 22.18
N SER A 89 -21.16 5.94 23.04
CA SER A 89 -21.65 6.35 24.35
C SER A 89 -22.77 7.41 24.31
N LEU A 90 -22.90 8.11 23.18
CA LEU A 90 -23.96 9.10 22.94
C LEU A 90 -25.28 8.48 22.45
N LEU A 91 -25.25 7.21 22.03
CA LEU A 91 -26.46 6.49 21.61
C LEU A 91 -27.36 6.19 22.80
N TYR A 92 -28.67 6.11 22.57
CA TYR A 92 -29.61 5.63 23.58
C TYR A 92 -29.41 4.13 23.86
N ASP A 93 -29.82 3.65 25.03
CA ASP A 93 -29.61 2.25 25.45
C ASP A 93 -30.17 1.23 24.44
N ASP A 94 -31.34 1.52 23.86
CA ASP A 94 -31.99 0.68 22.84
C ASP A 94 -31.21 0.65 21.52
N GLU A 95 -30.62 1.78 21.13
CA GLU A 95 -29.79 1.91 19.91
C GLU A 95 -28.43 1.24 20.10
N ARG A 96 -27.86 1.34 21.30
CA ARG A 96 -26.62 0.66 21.67
C ARG A 96 -26.80 -0.85 21.65
N ALA A 97 -27.90 -1.37 22.17
CA ALA A 97 -28.22 -2.80 22.10
C ALA A 97 -28.34 -3.29 20.65
N GLN A 98 -28.94 -2.49 19.76
CA GLN A 98 -29.02 -2.80 18.33
C GLN A 98 -27.66 -2.72 17.64
N TYR A 99 -26.81 -1.75 17.99
CA TYR A 99 -25.44 -1.65 17.49
C TYR A 99 -24.59 -2.88 17.88
N GLU A 100 -24.65 -3.31 19.15
CA GLU A 100 -23.93 -4.50 19.61
C GLU A 100 -24.46 -5.78 18.93
N ALA A 101 -25.77 -5.88 18.73
CA ALA A 101 -26.37 -6.98 17.98
C ALA A 101 -25.92 -7.01 16.50
N TRP A 102 -25.81 -5.83 15.87
CA TRP A 102 -25.28 -5.69 14.51
C TRP A 102 -23.79 -6.03 14.45
N LYS A 103 -22.99 -5.57 15.43
CA LYS A 103 -21.55 -5.87 15.52
C LYS A 103 -21.29 -7.38 15.61
N ALA A 104 -22.13 -8.10 16.36
CA ALA A 104 -22.07 -9.56 16.47
C ALA A 104 -22.54 -10.28 15.20
N ASN A 105 -23.48 -9.71 14.46
CA ASN A 105 -24.00 -10.30 13.22
C ASN A 105 -24.32 -9.23 12.15
N PRO A 106 -23.33 -8.85 11.31
CA PRO A 106 -23.46 -7.77 10.34
C PRO A 106 -24.36 -8.10 9.15
N VAL A 107 -24.97 -9.29 9.10
CA VAL A 107 -25.92 -9.71 8.07
C VAL A 107 -27.30 -9.06 8.25
N ALA A 108 -27.62 -8.58 9.47
CA ALA A 108 -28.89 -7.94 9.77
C ALA A 108 -28.90 -6.45 9.34
N LEU A 109 -29.90 -6.07 8.54
CA LEU A 109 -30.15 -4.68 8.14
C LEU A 109 -30.66 -3.86 9.33
N TYR A 110 -29.76 -3.18 10.03
CA TYR A 110 -30.11 -2.09 10.95
C TYR A 110 -29.65 -0.73 10.39
N PRO A 111 -30.25 -0.24 9.30
CA PRO A 111 -29.80 0.98 8.63
C PRO A 111 -30.01 2.24 9.47
N ASP A 112 -30.93 2.24 10.43
CA ASP A 112 -31.29 3.45 11.17
C ASP A 112 -30.32 3.73 12.34
N VAL A 113 -29.87 2.70 13.04
CA VAL A 113 -28.84 2.83 14.10
C VAL A 113 -27.48 3.26 13.53
N LEU A 114 -27.15 2.83 12.31
CA LEU A 114 -25.93 3.28 11.64
C LEU A 114 -26.03 4.75 11.20
N LYS A 115 -27.23 5.24 10.86
CA LYS A 115 -27.44 6.67 10.57
C LYS A 115 -27.28 7.51 11.83
N THR A 116 -27.90 7.11 12.95
CA THR A 116 -27.77 7.83 14.22
C THR A 116 -26.33 7.81 14.73
N LEU A 117 -25.63 6.66 14.64
CA LEU A 117 -24.20 6.58 14.96
C LEU A 117 -23.34 7.50 14.09
N ARG A 118 -23.65 7.64 12.80
CA ARG A 118 -22.96 8.56 11.90
C ARG A 118 -23.17 10.02 12.32
N GLU A 119 -24.35 10.38 12.78
CA GLU A 119 -24.63 11.72 13.32
C GLU A 119 -23.85 11.97 14.63
N CYS A 120 -23.83 10.98 15.54
CA CYS A 120 -23.03 11.03 16.77
C CYS A 120 -21.52 11.17 16.48
N LEU A 121 -21.00 10.42 15.50
CA LEU A 121 -19.60 10.54 15.06
C LEU A 121 -19.27 11.94 14.52
N ASN A 122 -20.13 12.50 13.66
CA ASN A 122 -19.95 13.86 13.17
C ASN A 122 -19.93 14.86 14.34
N TYR A 123 -20.83 14.70 15.31
CA TYR A 123 -20.87 15.56 16.49
C TYR A 123 -19.58 15.51 17.31
N VAL A 124 -19.04 14.31 17.58
CA VAL A 124 -17.78 14.14 18.33
C VAL A 124 -16.61 14.77 17.58
N LEU A 125 -16.51 14.57 16.26
CA LEU A 125 -15.44 15.13 15.45
C LEU A 125 -15.50 16.66 15.35
N GLU A 126 -16.70 17.22 15.19
CA GLU A 126 -16.93 18.67 15.18
C GLU A 126 -16.61 19.31 16.54
N ARG A 127 -16.99 18.65 17.64
CA ARG A 127 -16.72 19.09 19.01
C ARG A 127 -15.23 19.00 19.37
N GLY A 128 -14.56 17.94 18.94
CA GLY A 128 -13.14 17.70 19.23
C GLY A 128 -12.18 18.57 18.40
N GLN A 129 -12.68 19.36 17.43
CA GLN A 129 -11.86 19.99 16.39
C GLN A 129 -10.90 19.01 15.70
N ILE A 130 -11.25 17.72 15.67
CA ILE A 130 -10.45 16.69 15.05
C ILE A 130 -10.69 16.82 13.55
N LYS A 131 -9.87 17.65 12.90
CA LYS A 131 -9.73 17.60 11.45
C LYS A 131 -8.99 16.30 11.14
N GLU A 132 -9.73 15.27 10.73
CA GLU A 132 -9.11 14.25 9.90
C GLU A 132 -8.58 14.95 8.65
N SER A 133 -7.28 15.22 8.64
CA SER A 133 -6.60 15.38 7.37
C SER A 133 -6.79 14.05 6.66
N PRO A 134 -7.41 14.02 5.46
CA PRO A 134 -7.31 12.83 4.63
C PRO A 134 -5.82 12.47 4.58
N HIS A 135 -5.49 11.20 4.76
CA HIS A 135 -4.14 10.72 4.53
C HIS A 135 -3.91 10.76 3.01
N GLU A 136 -3.88 11.96 2.45
CA GLU A 136 -3.29 12.25 1.16
C GLU A 136 -1.80 12.09 1.40
N VAL A 137 -1.31 10.86 1.22
CA VAL A 137 0.11 10.63 0.99
C VAL A 137 0.50 11.63 -0.09
N SER A 138 1.41 12.54 0.25
CA SER A 138 1.81 13.59 -0.67
C SER A 138 2.41 12.94 -1.92
N VAL A 139 2.29 13.58 -3.09
CA VAL A 139 2.90 13.05 -4.34
C VAL A 139 4.37 12.69 -4.13
N THR A 140 5.08 13.45 -3.31
CA THR A 140 6.47 13.19 -2.94
C THR A 140 6.69 11.93 -2.09
N GLU A 141 5.73 11.57 -1.24
CA GLU A 141 5.79 10.33 -0.45
C GLU A 141 5.39 9.12 -1.31
N TRP A 142 4.50 9.29 -2.30
CA TRP A 142 4.22 8.29 -3.32
C TRP A 142 5.43 8.04 -4.21
N ASP A 143 6.10 9.09 -4.67
CA ASP A 143 7.30 8.98 -5.50
C ASP A 143 8.41 8.24 -4.73
N ALA A 144 8.63 8.59 -3.46
CA ALA A 144 9.60 7.89 -2.61
C ALA A 144 9.23 6.42 -2.37
N GLN A 145 7.94 6.10 -2.27
CA GLN A 145 7.47 4.72 -2.12
C GLN A 145 7.64 3.92 -3.42
N ILE A 146 7.35 4.52 -4.58
CA ILE A 146 7.54 3.91 -5.90
C ILE A 146 9.03 3.67 -6.19
N GLU A 147 9.90 4.63 -5.82
CA GLU A 147 11.36 4.48 -5.99
C GLU A 147 11.96 3.41 -5.09
N ALA A 148 11.31 3.09 -3.97
CA ALA A 148 11.75 2.05 -3.03
C ALA A 148 11.18 0.66 -3.33
N MET A 149 10.10 0.55 -4.11
CA MET A 149 9.54 -0.72 -4.56
C MET A 149 10.45 -1.37 -5.60
N ASP A 150 10.57 -2.70 -5.54
CA ASP A 150 11.26 -3.42 -6.60
C ASP A 150 10.39 -3.53 -7.87
N ASP A 151 11.02 -3.80 -9.00
CA ASP A 151 10.31 -3.93 -10.28
C ASP A 151 9.21 -5.02 -10.25
N GLU A 152 9.32 -6.03 -9.38
CA GLU A 152 8.39 -7.15 -9.33
C GLU A 152 7.10 -6.76 -8.59
N GLU A 153 7.24 -5.98 -7.53
CA GLU A 153 6.15 -5.35 -6.77
C GLU A 153 5.51 -4.19 -7.55
N LEU A 154 6.31 -3.40 -8.27
CA LEU A 154 5.82 -2.24 -9.03
C LEU A 154 4.94 -2.66 -10.23
N PHE A 155 5.25 -3.81 -10.85
CA PHE A 155 4.54 -4.32 -12.02
C PHE A 155 3.56 -5.46 -11.71
N SER A 156 3.28 -5.75 -10.44
CA SER A 156 2.43 -6.87 -10.06
C SER A 156 1.01 -6.78 -10.62
N ASP A 157 0.47 -5.57 -10.62
CA ASP A 157 -0.90 -5.33 -11.08
C ASP A 157 -0.99 -5.20 -12.60
N TYR A 158 0.15 -5.11 -13.29
CA TYR A 158 0.27 -5.13 -14.74
C TYR A 158 0.45 -6.54 -15.32
N TRP A 159 0.34 -7.60 -14.49
CA TRP A 159 0.32 -8.98 -14.96
C TRP A 159 -0.91 -9.26 -15.83
N ASP A 160 -0.73 -9.10 -17.15
CA ASP A 160 -1.69 -9.55 -18.14
C ASP A 160 -1.89 -11.07 -18.03
N ARG A 161 -3.15 -11.49 -17.99
CA ARG A 161 -3.62 -12.88 -17.77
C ARG A 161 -3.07 -13.91 -18.78
N ASP A 162 -2.40 -13.47 -19.84
CA ASP A 162 -1.85 -14.30 -20.91
C ASP A 162 -0.29 -14.36 -20.96
N GLY A 163 0.41 -13.65 -20.06
CA GLY A 163 1.87 -13.71 -19.94
C GLY A 163 2.65 -13.23 -21.18
N SER A 164 1.99 -12.51 -22.10
CA SER A 164 2.61 -12.02 -23.33
C SER A 164 3.57 -10.86 -23.09
N PHE A 165 3.27 -10.01 -22.09
CA PHE A 165 4.11 -8.91 -21.64
C PHE A 165 5.43 -9.40 -21.00
N ASP A 166 5.39 -10.54 -20.29
CA ASP A 166 6.54 -11.14 -19.61
C ASP A 166 7.62 -11.58 -20.60
N GLN A 167 7.24 -12.16 -21.73
CA GLN A 167 8.22 -12.63 -22.72
C GLN A 167 8.96 -11.47 -23.37
N ASP A 168 8.31 -10.33 -23.57
CA ASP A 168 8.92 -9.18 -24.22
C ASP A 168 9.80 -8.37 -23.26
N ILE A 169 9.42 -8.29 -21.97
CA ILE A 169 10.28 -7.71 -20.93
C ILE A 169 11.51 -8.60 -20.68
N MET A 170 11.33 -9.91 -20.55
CA MET A 170 12.44 -10.86 -20.38
C MET A 170 13.40 -10.79 -21.57
N LYS A 171 12.90 -10.80 -22.81
CA LYS A 171 13.74 -10.64 -24.01
C LYS A 171 14.46 -9.29 -24.06
N ARG A 172 13.85 -8.21 -23.57
CA ARG A 172 14.52 -6.90 -23.47
C ARG A 172 15.65 -6.95 -22.43
N ARG A 173 15.41 -7.50 -21.25
CA ARG A 173 16.40 -7.64 -20.18
C ARG A 173 17.57 -8.55 -20.60
N GLU A 174 17.31 -9.63 -21.32
CA GLU A 174 18.36 -10.48 -21.90
C GLU A 174 19.20 -9.72 -22.95
N LYS A 175 18.55 -8.94 -23.81
CA LYS A 175 19.25 -8.12 -24.80
C LYS A 175 20.06 -6.99 -24.16
N GLU A 176 19.55 -6.35 -23.10
CA GLU A 176 20.31 -5.35 -22.35
C GLU A 176 21.51 -5.95 -21.62
N LYS A 177 21.38 -7.16 -21.06
CA LYS A 177 22.53 -7.90 -20.50
C LYS A 177 23.57 -8.29 -21.56
N GLN A 178 23.12 -8.64 -22.76
CA GLN A 178 24.02 -9.08 -23.83
C GLN A 178 24.71 -7.93 -24.58
N TYR A 179 24.03 -6.80 -24.78
CA TYR A 179 24.51 -5.70 -25.62
C TYR A 179 24.76 -4.39 -24.86
N GLY A 180 24.41 -4.32 -23.57
CA GLY A 180 24.45 -3.09 -22.79
C GLY A 180 23.31 -2.12 -23.14
N ARG A 181 23.07 -1.14 -22.27
CA ARG A 181 22.07 -0.09 -22.50
C ARG A 181 22.63 0.91 -23.51
N VAL A 182 22.05 0.93 -24.71
CA VAL A 182 22.44 1.89 -25.75
C VAL A 182 21.53 3.11 -25.65
N GLU A 183 22.05 4.20 -25.13
CA GLU A 183 21.37 5.50 -25.22
C GLU A 183 21.35 5.93 -26.68
N LEU A 184 20.15 5.98 -27.26
CA LEU A 184 19.96 6.47 -28.62
C LEU A 184 20.26 7.97 -28.65
N SER A 185 21.05 8.42 -29.63
CA SER A 185 21.21 9.85 -29.88
C SER A 185 19.86 10.52 -30.13
N GLU A 186 19.71 11.80 -29.80
CA GLU A 186 18.46 12.56 -30.02
C GLU A 186 17.95 12.44 -31.46
N SER A 187 18.85 12.42 -32.45
CA SER A 187 18.52 12.20 -33.86
C SER A 187 17.88 10.82 -34.16
N SER A 188 18.27 9.79 -33.40
CA SER A 188 17.76 8.43 -33.53
C SER A 188 16.41 8.27 -32.85
N LEU A 189 16.21 8.96 -31.72
CA LEU A 189 14.90 9.09 -31.05
C LEU A 189 13.89 9.81 -31.94
N GLN A 190 14.30 10.90 -32.61
CA GLN A 190 13.45 11.64 -33.55
C GLN A 190 12.94 10.72 -34.68
N ASN A 191 13.85 9.94 -35.29
CA ASN A 191 13.49 8.99 -36.35
C ASN A 191 12.55 7.87 -35.86
N TYR A 192 12.70 7.42 -34.61
CA TYR A 192 11.80 6.44 -34.00
C TYR A 192 10.41 7.04 -33.77
N THR A 193 10.33 8.27 -33.27
CA THR A 193 9.06 9.00 -33.10
C THR A 193 8.36 9.28 -34.42
N ASP A 194 9.09 9.57 -35.50
CA ASP A 194 8.51 9.74 -36.84
C ASP A 194 8.00 8.41 -37.44
N LYS A 195 8.57 7.27 -37.04
CA LYS A 195 8.18 5.95 -37.52
C LYS A 195 6.91 5.41 -36.83
N PHE A 196 6.67 5.81 -35.59
CA PHE A 196 5.52 5.36 -34.77
C PHE A 196 4.47 6.45 -34.53
N THR A 197 4.69 7.68 -35.00
CA THR A 197 3.62 8.68 -35.06
C THR A 197 2.57 8.19 -36.04
N ILE A 198 1.46 7.73 -35.48
CA ILE A 198 0.21 7.43 -36.19
C ILE A 198 -0.32 8.75 -36.76
N LYS A 199 0.28 9.27 -37.84
CA LYS A 199 -0.07 10.56 -38.44
C LYS A 199 -1.48 10.59 -39.08
N ASP A 200 -2.23 9.49 -39.06
CA ASP A 200 -3.56 9.42 -39.70
C ASP A 200 -4.74 8.91 -38.83
N ARG A 201 -4.58 8.63 -37.53
CA ARG A 201 -5.75 8.26 -36.69
C ARG A 201 -6.55 9.43 -36.13
N PHE A 202 -5.99 10.65 -36.08
CA PHE A 202 -6.70 11.83 -35.56
C PHE A 202 -7.26 12.78 -36.63
N ARG A 203 -7.04 12.51 -37.94
CA ARG A 203 -7.58 13.37 -39.01
C ARG A 203 -9.05 13.14 -39.36
N LYS A 204 -9.72 12.12 -38.82
CA LYS A 204 -11.17 11.90 -39.02
C LYS A 204 -12.08 12.45 -37.91
N ALA A 205 -11.53 12.95 -36.80
CA ALA A 205 -12.33 13.56 -35.73
C ALA A 205 -12.53 15.08 -35.89
N ALA A 206 -11.83 15.72 -36.83
CA ALA A 206 -11.91 17.17 -37.07
C ALA A 206 -12.68 17.54 -38.36
N ALA A 207 -13.50 16.63 -38.90
CA ALA A 207 -14.36 16.88 -40.07
C ALA A 207 -15.86 16.65 -39.78
N CYS A 208 -16.24 16.63 -38.49
CA CYS A 208 -17.63 16.65 -38.04
C CYS A 208 -17.81 17.79 -37.03
N TYR A 209 -17.64 19.02 -37.48
CA TYR A 209 -18.26 20.23 -36.93
C TYR A 209 -18.49 21.20 -38.09
#